data_AF-A0A0D6R2B4-F1
#
_entry.id   AF-A0A0D6R2B4-F1
#
_cell.length_a   1.000
_cell.length_b   1.000
_cell.length_c   1.000
_cell.angle_alpha   90.00
_cell.angle_beta   90.00
_cell.angle_gamma   90.00
#
_symmetry.space_group_name_H-M   'P 1'
#
loop_
_entity.id
_entity.type
_entity.pdbx_description
1 polymer ?
#
loop_
_entity_poly.entity_id
_entity_poly.type
_entity_poly.pdbx_seq_one_letter_code
_entity_poly.pdbx_strand_id
1 'polypeptide(L)'
;MMSKQASLCSQALPSPVHSQKAAPRSVAARAQQEEGAGRRAFLSLLAGGAALLAGAQPSEAAFGDSANVFGKATNTSGFIPYSGEGWSLLLPSKWNPSREREFKGIEMRYEDNGDAVNNVVVISRKTDKGSIKDFGSSDEFLTANAYLFGEQTFKGNTISEGGFKKNKTSAASILDVSAGQDKKGKDIMYDLESKINFAVFPGAQGGPHNHTISGLACALKQAASEDFKKYQEQVLKNSFAMADRLVSKGHTLVSGGTENHLVLVDLRPKGVDGSRVEFVLELAHIAANKNTVPGDKSALVPGGLRMGAPALTTRGFTEKDFHQVADFVDRAVAITQDLKKKHGPKLKDFKEGVSRSIPREITDLRMEVEDFAKQFPTIGFDKADMRYQDEITSDEAATA
;
A
#
# COMPACT_ATOMS: atom_id res chain seq x y z
N MET A 1 30.26 22.18 30.82
CA MET A 1 31.40 21.55 30.11
C MET A 1 30.92 20.54 29.05
N MET A 2 29.89 20.88 28.26
CA MET A 2 29.34 20.04 27.18
C MET A 2 28.81 20.92 26.03
N SER A 3 29.66 21.80 25.47
CA SER A 3 29.28 22.58 24.27
C SER A 3 30.41 22.73 23.24
N LYS A 4 31.41 21.83 23.25
CA LYS A 4 32.59 21.94 22.36
C LYS A 4 32.98 20.68 21.58
N GLN A 5 32.10 19.67 21.46
CA GLN A 5 32.42 18.45 20.70
C GLN A 5 31.61 18.21 19.42
N ALA A 6 30.84 19.21 18.95
CA ALA A 6 30.08 19.10 17.70
C ALA A 6 30.74 19.77 16.47
N SER A 7 32.03 20.14 16.53
CA SER A 7 32.66 21.00 15.50
C SER A 7 33.84 20.39 14.72
N LEU A 8 34.05 19.06 14.74
CA LEU A 8 35.27 18.46 14.18
C LEU A 8 35.02 17.28 13.22
N CYS A 9 34.02 17.36 12.35
CA CYS A 9 33.89 16.40 11.25
C CYS A 9 33.36 17.02 9.95
N SER A 10 33.81 18.23 9.60
CA SER A 10 33.44 18.88 8.33
C SER A 10 34.56 19.79 7.83
N GLN A 11 35.63 19.19 7.30
CA GLN A 11 36.50 19.84 6.33
C GLN A 11 36.93 18.81 5.28
N ALA A 12 36.12 18.67 4.24
CA ALA A 12 36.56 18.14 2.95
C ALA A 12 36.40 19.27 1.93
N LEU A 13 37.50 19.63 1.28
CA LEU A 13 37.58 20.70 0.28
C LEU A 13 36.74 20.35 -0.97
N PRO A 14 36.17 21.35 -1.67
CA PRO A 14 35.32 21.12 -2.83
C PRO A 14 36.15 20.80 -4.08
N SER A 15 35.83 19.68 -4.74
CA SER A 15 36.18 19.43 -6.14
C SER A 15 35.01 19.88 -7.04
N PRO A 16 35.25 20.50 -8.21
CA PRO A 16 34.18 20.96 -9.09
C PRO A 16 33.46 19.77 -9.73
N VAL A 17 32.22 19.50 -9.31
CA VAL A 17 31.34 18.52 -9.94
C VAL A 17 30.71 19.14 -11.19
N HIS A 18 31.01 18.58 -12.35
CA HIS A 18 30.28 18.90 -13.59
C HIS A 18 28.85 18.36 -13.48
N SER A 19 27.85 19.24 -13.57
CA SER A 19 26.45 18.84 -13.59
C SER A 19 26.10 18.19 -14.93
N GLN A 20 25.85 16.89 -14.97
CA GLN A 20 25.00 16.32 -16.00
C GLN A 20 23.54 16.50 -15.56
N LYS A 21 22.79 17.32 -16.29
CA LYS A 21 21.34 17.48 -16.11
C LYS A 21 20.65 16.15 -16.42
N ALA A 22 20.14 15.46 -15.40
CA ALA A 22 19.17 14.40 -15.58
C ALA A 22 17.78 15.04 -15.72
N ALA A 23 17.23 15.04 -16.94
CA ALA A 23 15.85 15.44 -17.18
C ALA A 23 14.90 14.29 -16.82
N PRO A 24 13.76 14.55 -16.16
CA PRO A 24 12.73 13.53 -15.94
C PRO A 24 12.15 13.09 -17.30
N ARG A 25 12.32 11.80 -17.64
CA ARG A 25 11.62 11.21 -18.78
C ARG A 25 10.27 10.69 -18.34
N SER A 26 9.22 11.49 -18.55
CA SER A 26 7.84 10.99 -18.61
C SER A 26 7.63 10.25 -19.93
N VAL A 27 7.39 8.94 -19.88
CA VAL A 27 6.91 8.20 -21.05
C VAL A 27 5.40 8.43 -21.16
N ALA A 28 5.02 9.42 -21.96
CA ALA A 28 3.64 9.61 -22.41
C ALA A 28 3.50 8.95 -23.79
N ALA A 29 2.85 7.78 -23.85
CA ALA A 29 2.40 7.22 -25.11
C ALA A 29 1.12 7.93 -25.54
N ARG A 30 1.25 8.96 -26.39
CA ARG A 30 0.13 9.60 -27.09
C ARG A 30 0.06 8.98 -28.48
N ALA A 31 -1.02 8.27 -28.78
CA ALA A 31 -1.32 7.84 -30.15
C ALA A 31 -1.68 9.08 -30.98
N GLN A 32 -0.91 9.36 -32.03
CA GLN A 32 -1.31 10.20 -33.14
C GLN A 32 -1.13 9.42 -34.43
N GLN A 33 -2.23 9.32 -35.15
CA GLN A 33 -2.35 8.77 -36.49
C GLN A 33 -2.06 9.92 -37.45
N GLU A 34 -1.07 9.79 -38.33
CA GLU A 34 -1.09 10.44 -39.65
C GLU A 34 -0.09 9.81 -40.61
N GLU A 35 -0.57 9.63 -41.85
CA GLU A 35 0.07 9.01 -43.00
C GLU A 35 1.16 9.90 -43.60
N GLY A 36 2.20 9.27 -44.17
CA GLY A 36 3.23 9.97 -44.93
C GLY A 36 4.28 9.03 -45.51
N ALA A 37 3.92 8.32 -46.59
CA ALA A 37 4.83 7.45 -47.33
C ALA A 37 5.92 8.25 -48.08
N GLY A 38 7.18 7.79 -47.97
CA GLY A 38 8.35 8.45 -48.57
C GLY A 38 9.51 7.49 -48.87
N ARG A 39 9.27 6.57 -49.81
CA ARG A 39 10.19 5.81 -50.68
C ARG A 39 11.69 6.16 -50.62
N ARG A 40 12.52 5.25 -50.08
CA ARG A 40 13.73 4.72 -50.75
C ARG A 40 14.33 3.52 -50.03
N ALA A 41 14.71 2.54 -50.85
CA ALA A 41 15.41 1.28 -50.56
C ALA A 41 14.56 0.24 -49.80
N PHE A 42 13.77 -0.63 -50.44
CA PHE A 42 14.00 -1.32 -51.72
C PHE A 42 15.45 -1.77 -51.89
N LEU A 43 15.94 -2.55 -50.94
CA LEU A 43 16.94 -3.56 -51.23
C LEU A 43 16.46 -4.88 -50.63
N SER A 44 16.32 -5.86 -51.53
CA SER A 44 16.41 -7.30 -51.27
C SER A 44 15.39 -7.85 -50.28
N LEU A 45 14.14 -8.16 -50.66
CA LEU A 45 13.73 -9.03 -51.77
C LEU A 45 14.58 -10.31 -51.85
N LEU A 46 14.56 -11.14 -50.79
CA LEU A 46 14.82 -12.59 -50.82
C LEU A 46 14.58 -13.26 -49.45
N ALA A 47 13.36 -13.14 -48.92
CA ALA A 47 12.84 -14.05 -47.89
C ALA A 47 11.30 -14.16 -47.92
N GLY A 48 10.68 -13.80 -49.05
CA GLY A 48 9.25 -13.88 -49.25
C GLY A 48 8.90 -15.14 -50.03
N GLY A 49 8.45 -16.18 -49.32
CA GLY A 49 7.97 -17.40 -49.97
C GLY A 49 7.10 -18.33 -49.12
N ALA A 50 6.88 -18.07 -47.83
CA ALA A 50 6.12 -19.01 -46.98
C ALA A 50 5.29 -18.37 -45.84
N ALA A 51 4.89 -17.10 -45.94
CA ALA A 51 4.13 -16.43 -44.87
C ALA A 51 2.97 -15.54 -45.36
N LEU A 52 2.28 -15.93 -46.44
CA LEU A 52 1.14 -15.19 -47.00
C LEU A 52 -0.15 -16.01 -47.13
N LEU A 53 -0.42 -16.92 -46.19
CA LEU A 53 -1.71 -17.63 -46.12
C LEU A 53 -2.32 -17.78 -44.71
N ALA A 54 -2.01 -16.88 -43.79
CA ALA A 54 -2.80 -16.72 -42.57
C ALA A 54 -2.99 -15.23 -42.28
N GLY A 55 -4.20 -14.72 -42.52
CA GLY A 55 -4.57 -13.38 -42.08
C GLY A 55 -4.40 -13.31 -40.57
N ALA A 56 -3.47 -12.48 -40.09
CA ALA A 56 -3.32 -12.21 -38.67
C ALA A 56 -4.57 -11.47 -38.18
N GLN A 57 -5.39 -12.15 -37.38
CA GLN A 57 -6.43 -11.49 -36.60
C GLN A 57 -5.75 -10.75 -35.42
N PRO A 58 -6.31 -9.63 -34.94
CA PRO A 58 -5.82 -8.95 -33.75
C PRO A 58 -5.78 -9.92 -32.56
N SER A 59 -4.70 -9.90 -31.77
CA SER A 59 -4.65 -10.69 -30.53
C SER A 59 -5.57 -10.05 -29.49
N GLU A 60 -6.73 -10.66 -29.22
CA GLU A 60 -7.52 -10.36 -28.03
C GLU A 60 -6.98 -11.13 -26.80
N ALA A 61 -5.69 -10.92 -26.50
CA ALA A 61 -5.09 -11.43 -25.28
C ALA A 61 -5.23 -10.34 -24.21
N ALA A 62 -5.89 -10.66 -23.09
CA ALA A 62 -5.92 -9.77 -21.95
C ALA A 62 -4.54 -9.77 -21.26
N PHE A 63 -4.25 -8.74 -20.46
CA PHE A 63 -3.00 -8.61 -19.73
C PHE A 63 -2.76 -9.83 -18.80
N GLY A 64 -1.79 -10.69 -19.19
CA GLY A 64 -1.38 -11.87 -18.44
C GLY A 64 -1.77 -13.23 -19.03
N ASP A 65 -2.27 -13.30 -20.27
CA ASP A 65 -2.39 -14.59 -20.98
C ASP A 65 -1.01 -15.12 -21.44
N SER A 66 -0.79 -16.43 -21.36
CA SER A 66 0.34 -17.07 -22.06
C SER A 66 0.20 -16.82 -23.56
N ALA A 67 1.29 -16.42 -24.23
CA ALA A 67 1.29 -16.10 -25.66
C ALA A 67 0.85 -17.32 -26.51
N ASN A 68 -0.46 -17.44 -26.75
CA ASN A 68 -1.03 -18.55 -27.51
C ASN A 68 -1.09 -18.16 -28.99
N VAL A 69 0.09 -17.97 -29.59
CA VAL A 69 0.26 -17.46 -30.97
C VAL A 69 -0.33 -18.40 -32.03
N PHE A 70 -0.71 -19.63 -31.66
CA PHE A 70 -1.21 -20.66 -32.59
C PHE A 70 -2.47 -21.42 -32.12
N GLY A 71 -3.19 -20.95 -31.10
CA GLY A 71 -4.36 -21.64 -30.54
C GLY A 71 -5.57 -20.74 -30.30
N LYS A 72 -6.79 -21.32 -30.32
CA LYS A 72 -8.00 -20.60 -29.88
C LYS A 72 -7.95 -20.35 -28.37
N ALA A 73 -8.38 -19.17 -27.93
CA ALA A 73 -8.54 -18.83 -26.51
C ALA A 73 -9.51 -19.83 -25.85
N THR A 74 -9.00 -20.62 -24.89
CA THR A 74 -9.76 -21.71 -24.24
C THR A 74 -10.38 -21.32 -22.90
N ASN A 75 -10.10 -20.13 -22.36
CA ASN A 75 -10.64 -19.73 -21.05
C ASN A 75 -11.17 -18.29 -21.03
N THR A 76 -12.48 -18.13 -21.11
CA THR A 76 -13.21 -16.86 -20.96
C THR A 76 -13.63 -16.55 -19.52
N SER A 77 -13.34 -17.43 -18.56
CA SER A 77 -13.81 -17.31 -17.17
C SER A 77 -12.78 -16.77 -16.19
N GLY A 78 -11.50 -16.71 -16.57
CA GLY A 78 -10.41 -16.28 -15.69
C GLY A 78 -10.00 -17.28 -14.61
N PHE A 79 -10.70 -18.43 -14.50
CA PHE A 79 -10.40 -19.50 -13.54
C PHE A 79 -10.21 -20.85 -14.25
N ILE A 80 -9.29 -21.67 -13.75
CA ILE A 80 -8.95 -23.01 -14.23
C ILE A 80 -9.42 -24.03 -13.18
N PRO A 81 -10.22 -25.04 -13.56
CA PRO A 81 -10.63 -26.09 -12.65
C PRO A 81 -9.52 -27.10 -12.40
N TYR A 82 -9.37 -27.47 -11.13
CA TYR A 82 -8.46 -28.49 -10.63
C TYR A 82 -9.23 -29.46 -9.74
N SER A 83 -8.85 -30.73 -9.77
CA SER A 83 -9.44 -31.75 -8.91
C SER A 83 -8.43 -32.82 -8.53
N GLY A 84 -8.69 -33.47 -7.41
CA GLY A 84 -7.94 -34.62 -6.90
C GLY A 84 -8.87 -35.55 -6.12
N GLU A 85 -8.29 -36.45 -5.34
CA GLU A 85 -9.08 -37.42 -4.57
C GLU A 85 -9.82 -36.70 -3.42
N GLY A 86 -11.14 -36.53 -3.58
CA GLY A 86 -11.99 -35.91 -2.56
C GLY A 86 -12.03 -34.38 -2.56
N TRP A 87 -11.47 -33.70 -3.57
CA TRP A 87 -11.53 -32.24 -3.67
C TRP A 87 -11.61 -31.75 -5.12
N SER A 88 -12.18 -30.55 -5.28
CA SER A 88 -12.19 -29.79 -6.53
C SER A 88 -12.12 -28.30 -6.19
N LEU A 89 -11.40 -27.53 -7.00
CA LEU A 89 -11.18 -26.11 -6.79
C LEU A 89 -11.02 -25.37 -8.13
N LEU A 90 -11.28 -24.07 -8.12
CA LEU A 90 -11.07 -23.18 -9.26
C LEU A 90 -9.94 -22.21 -8.89
N LEU A 91 -8.80 -22.23 -9.59
CA LEU A 91 -7.74 -21.23 -9.40
C LEU A 91 -7.77 -20.18 -10.50
N PRO A 92 -7.43 -18.92 -10.21
CA PRO A 92 -7.23 -17.94 -11.26
C PRO A 92 -6.17 -18.42 -12.27
N SER A 93 -6.33 -18.07 -13.55
CA SER A 93 -5.44 -18.51 -14.63
C SER A 93 -3.98 -18.07 -14.51
N LYS A 94 -3.70 -17.13 -13.58
CA LYS A 94 -2.37 -16.55 -13.32
C LYS A 94 -1.57 -17.32 -12.26
N TRP A 95 -2.04 -18.48 -11.82
CA TRP A 95 -1.41 -19.26 -10.76
C TRP A 95 -0.60 -20.41 -11.37
N ASN A 96 0.67 -20.54 -10.97
CA ASN A 96 1.61 -21.52 -11.49
C ASN A 96 1.81 -22.67 -10.49
N PRO A 97 1.98 -23.93 -10.98
CA PRO A 97 2.29 -25.05 -10.10
C PRO A 97 3.67 -24.88 -9.48
N SER A 98 3.75 -25.06 -8.17
CA SER A 98 5.01 -25.03 -7.42
C SER A 98 5.49 -26.44 -7.07
N ARG A 99 6.82 -26.61 -7.06
CA ARG A 99 7.48 -27.86 -6.64
C ARG A 99 7.74 -27.93 -5.14
N GLU A 100 7.55 -26.84 -4.42
CA GLU A 100 7.78 -26.79 -2.97
C GLU A 100 6.78 -27.68 -2.22
N ARG A 101 7.26 -28.34 -1.16
CA ARG A 101 6.48 -29.28 -0.35
C ARG A 101 6.90 -29.11 1.12
N GLU A 102 6.38 -28.06 1.76
CA GLU A 102 6.76 -27.68 3.13
C GLU A 102 6.12 -28.58 4.19
N PHE A 103 4.97 -29.19 3.87
CA PHE A 103 4.22 -30.04 4.78
C PHE A 103 3.95 -31.42 4.18
N LYS A 104 3.83 -32.43 5.05
CA LYS A 104 3.47 -33.80 4.66
C LYS A 104 2.01 -33.84 4.20
N GLY A 105 1.77 -34.51 3.07
CA GLY A 105 0.43 -34.70 2.51
C GLY A 105 -0.02 -33.62 1.53
N ILE A 106 0.86 -32.72 1.11
CA ILE A 106 0.57 -31.76 0.03
C ILE A 106 0.34 -32.52 -1.28
N GLU A 107 -0.88 -32.44 -1.81
CA GLU A 107 -1.24 -32.96 -3.14
C GLU A 107 -1.01 -31.90 -4.22
N MET A 108 -1.28 -30.63 -3.90
CA MET A 108 -1.20 -29.51 -4.81
C MET A 108 -0.64 -28.27 -4.11
N ARG A 109 0.25 -27.55 -4.78
CA ARG A 109 0.68 -26.21 -4.37
C ARG A 109 0.81 -25.34 -5.61
N TYR A 110 0.16 -24.19 -5.60
CA TYR A 110 0.21 -23.18 -6.66
C TYR A 110 0.57 -21.83 -6.06
N GLU A 111 1.31 -21.03 -6.81
CA GLU A 111 1.73 -19.68 -6.45
C GLU A 111 1.21 -18.70 -7.49
N ASP A 112 0.87 -17.48 -7.06
CA ASP A 112 0.54 -16.39 -7.96
C ASP A 112 1.79 -15.97 -8.77
N ASN A 113 1.65 -15.89 -10.10
CA ASN A 113 2.73 -15.45 -10.99
C ASN A 113 3.20 -14.01 -10.73
N GLY A 114 2.40 -13.18 -10.05
CA GLY A 114 2.76 -11.81 -9.67
C GLY A 114 3.33 -11.66 -8.27
N ASP A 115 3.18 -12.65 -7.39
CA ASP A 115 3.58 -12.59 -5.99
C ASP A 115 3.78 -14.00 -5.40
N ALA A 116 5.04 -14.41 -5.23
CA ALA A 116 5.39 -15.73 -4.69
C ALA A 116 4.95 -15.94 -3.22
N VAL A 117 4.58 -14.86 -2.50
CA VAL A 117 4.06 -14.96 -1.13
C VAL A 117 2.59 -15.42 -1.13
N ASN A 118 1.88 -15.25 -2.25
CA ASN A 118 0.49 -15.67 -2.39
C ASN A 118 0.42 -17.09 -2.96
N ASN A 119 0.03 -18.06 -2.14
CA ASN A 119 -0.04 -19.46 -2.52
C ASN A 119 -1.31 -20.16 -2.03
N VAL A 120 -1.60 -21.31 -2.65
CA VAL A 120 -2.75 -22.17 -2.39
C VAL A 120 -2.20 -23.57 -2.32
N VAL A 121 -2.49 -24.23 -1.19
CA VAL A 121 -2.01 -25.56 -0.89
C VAL A 121 -3.20 -26.46 -0.58
N VAL A 122 -3.27 -27.61 -1.25
CA VAL A 122 -4.21 -28.69 -0.88
C VAL A 122 -3.41 -29.77 -0.16
N ILE A 123 -3.84 -30.07 1.07
CA ILE A 123 -3.19 -31.06 1.95
C ILE A 123 -4.21 -32.13 2.29
N SER A 124 -3.92 -33.36 1.90
CA SER A 124 -4.71 -34.53 2.25
C SER A 124 -4.12 -35.25 3.45
N ARG A 125 -4.99 -35.54 4.42
CA ARG A 125 -4.65 -36.26 5.64
C ARG A 125 -5.65 -37.38 5.87
N LYS A 126 -5.15 -38.61 5.94
CA LYS A 126 -5.97 -39.73 6.37
C LYS A 126 -6.36 -39.54 7.83
N THR A 127 -7.64 -39.69 8.12
CA THR A 127 -8.19 -39.61 9.48
C THR A 127 -9.00 -40.87 9.80
N ASP A 128 -9.02 -41.23 11.07
CA ASP A 128 -9.89 -42.24 11.66
C ASP A 128 -11.29 -41.68 11.99
N LYS A 129 -11.52 -40.38 11.78
CA LYS A 129 -12.79 -39.70 12.08
C LYS A 129 -13.78 -39.79 10.92
N GLY A 130 -15.04 -40.04 11.24
CA GLY A 130 -16.12 -40.16 10.24
C GLY A 130 -16.77 -38.83 9.86
N SER A 131 -16.65 -37.82 10.73
CA SER A 131 -17.18 -36.47 10.51
C SER A 131 -16.21 -35.39 10.98
N ILE A 132 -16.31 -34.20 10.38
CA ILE A 132 -15.57 -33.01 10.82
C ILE A 132 -15.88 -32.62 12.27
N LYS A 133 -17.10 -32.94 12.76
CA LYS A 133 -17.51 -32.67 14.15
C LYS A 133 -16.75 -33.53 15.17
N ASP A 134 -16.19 -34.67 14.74
CA ASP A 134 -15.46 -35.58 15.61
C ASP A 134 -14.04 -35.07 15.92
N PHE A 135 -13.62 -33.97 15.30
CA PHE A 135 -12.38 -33.27 15.60
C PHE A 135 -12.50 -32.28 16.76
N GLY A 136 -13.68 -32.19 17.38
CA GLY A 136 -13.93 -31.31 18.51
C GLY A 136 -14.41 -29.92 18.10
N SER A 137 -14.19 -28.95 18.98
CA SER A 137 -14.51 -27.54 18.75
C SER A 137 -13.63 -26.92 17.64
N SER A 138 -14.07 -25.79 17.09
CA SER A 138 -13.29 -25.05 16.09
C SER A 138 -11.89 -24.68 16.60
N ASP A 139 -11.76 -24.34 17.89
CA ASP A 139 -10.48 -24.01 18.50
C ASP A 139 -9.55 -25.22 18.63
N GLU A 140 -10.09 -26.39 18.99
CA GLU A 140 -9.33 -27.64 19.03
C GLU A 140 -8.85 -28.06 17.63
N PHE A 141 -9.72 -27.92 16.62
CA PHE A 141 -9.37 -28.18 15.23
C PHE A 141 -8.27 -27.23 14.73
N LEU A 142 -8.37 -25.92 15.03
CA LEU A 142 -7.34 -24.95 14.67
C LEU A 142 -6.03 -25.22 15.40
N THR A 143 -6.09 -25.62 16.68
CA THR A 143 -4.91 -25.98 17.47
C THR A 143 -4.19 -27.21 16.90
N ALA A 144 -4.94 -28.25 16.52
CA ALA A 144 -4.38 -29.43 15.86
C ALA A 144 -3.76 -29.13 14.48
N ASN A 145 -4.12 -28.00 13.88
CA ASN A 145 -3.59 -27.51 12.60
C ASN A 145 -2.72 -26.25 12.72
N ALA A 146 -2.30 -25.89 13.94
CA ALA A 146 -1.56 -24.65 14.21
C ALA A 146 -0.25 -24.53 13.40
N TYR A 147 0.40 -25.66 13.11
CA TYR A 147 1.60 -25.71 12.27
C TYR A 147 1.41 -25.14 10.85
N LEU A 148 0.17 -25.05 10.33
CA LEU A 148 -0.14 -24.39 9.05
C LEU A 148 -0.16 -22.86 9.15
N PHE A 149 -0.51 -22.35 10.33
CA PHE A 149 -0.67 -20.92 10.60
C PHE A 149 0.59 -20.31 11.22
N GLY A 150 1.61 -21.14 11.45
CA GLY A 150 2.77 -20.83 12.28
C GLY A 150 2.46 -21.07 13.76
N GLU A 151 3.33 -21.79 14.45
CA GLU A 151 3.23 -21.95 15.89
C GLU A 151 3.87 -20.75 16.59
N GLN A 152 3.17 -20.19 17.59
CA GLN A 152 3.77 -19.20 18.48
C GLN A 152 4.80 -19.90 19.38
N THR A 153 6.07 -19.78 19.02
CA THR A 153 7.19 -20.37 19.77
C THR A 153 7.50 -19.62 21.08
N PHE A 154 7.16 -18.32 21.14
CA PHE A 154 7.36 -17.52 22.34
C PHE A 154 6.29 -17.81 23.40
N LYS A 155 6.71 -18.43 24.50
CA LYS A 155 5.92 -18.63 25.72
C LYS A 155 6.42 -17.70 26.82
N GLY A 156 6.05 -16.42 26.75
CA GLY A 156 6.39 -15.42 27.76
C GLY A 156 5.39 -14.25 27.76
N ASN A 157 5.50 -13.38 28.77
CA ASN A 157 4.71 -12.14 28.80
C ASN A 157 5.40 -11.09 27.91
N THR A 158 4.70 -10.58 26.90
CA THR A 158 5.22 -9.47 26.10
C THR A 158 4.87 -8.14 26.75
N ILE A 159 5.90 -7.30 26.94
CA ILE A 159 5.73 -5.91 27.34
C ILE A 159 5.47 -5.15 26.04
N SER A 160 4.27 -4.60 25.89
CA SER A 160 3.95 -3.77 24.73
C SER A 160 4.76 -2.48 24.77
N GLU A 161 5.41 -2.13 23.66
CA GLU A 161 6.13 -0.86 23.45
C GLU A 161 5.20 0.35 23.27
N GLY A 162 3.98 0.29 23.81
CA GLY A 162 2.95 1.31 23.64
C GLY A 162 2.14 1.10 22.36
N GLY A 163 0.81 1.04 22.50
CA GLY A 163 -0.12 0.90 21.38
C GLY A 163 -0.68 -0.51 21.13
N PHE A 164 -0.16 -1.55 21.80
CA PHE A 164 -0.75 -2.90 21.76
C PHE A 164 -1.15 -3.36 23.16
N LYS A 165 -2.16 -4.25 23.26
CA LYS A 165 -2.50 -4.85 24.55
C LYS A 165 -1.30 -5.65 25.05
N LYS A 166 -0.95 -5.49 26.34
CA LYS A 166 0.06 -6.32 27.02
C LYS A 166 -0.25 -7.81 26.75
N ASN A 167 0.76 -8.61 26.46
CA ASN A 167 0.62 -10.02 26.07
C ASN A 167 -0.10 -10.29 24.73
N LYS A 168 -0.13 -9.32 23.79
CA LYS A 168 -0.48 -9.57 22.38
C LYS A 168 0.73 -9.42 21.47
N THR A 169 1.10 -10.50 20.79
CA THR A 169 2.09 -10.55 19.70
C THR A 169 1.35 -10.49 18.36
N SER A 170 1.63 -9.51 17.50
CA SER A 170 1.07 -9.49 16.13
C SER A 170 1.95 -10.24 15.11
N ALA A 171 3.23 -10.42 15.41
CA ALA A 171 4.19 -11.20 14.64
C ALA A 171 5.35 -11.66 15.55
N ALA A 172 5.76 -12.92 15.42
CA ALA A 172 6.97 -13.45 16.04
C ALA A 172 8.03 -13.64 14.96
N SER A 173 9.24 -13.15 15.18
CA SER A 173 10.38 -13.47 14.32
C SER A 173 10.76 -14.94 14.51
N ILE A 174 10.57 -15.71 13.44
CA ILE A 174 11.02 -17.10 13.29
C ILE A 174 12.54 -17.05 13.12
N LEU A 175 13.28 -17.13 14.22
CA LEU A 175 14.72 -17.40 14.16
C LEU A 175 15.08 -18.75 14.79
N ASP A 176 14.24 -19.28 15.68
CA ASP A 176 14.46 -20.60 16.30
C ASP A 176 13.14 -21.37 16.38
N VAL A 177 12.90 -22.24 15.40
CA VAL A 177 11.82 -23.24 15.47
C VAL A 177 12.47 -24.61 15.35
N SER A 178 12.00 -25.58 16.13
CA SER A 178 12.42 -26.98 16.03
C SER A 178 11.56 -27.71 14.99
N ALA A 179 12.20 -28.38 14.03
CA ALA A 179 11.57 -29.29 13.07
C ALA A 179 11.12 -30.64 13.67
N GLY A 180 11.44 -30.89 14.96
CA GLY A 180 11.10 -32.09 15.72
C GLY A 180 12.17 -32.44 16.74
N GLN A 181 12.06 -33.62 17.35
CA GLN A 181 13.09 -34.20 18.24
C GLN A 181 13.72 -35.42 17.60
N ASP A 182 15.03 -35.60 17.78
CA ASP A 182 15.72 -36.82 17.40
C ASP A 182 15.32 -38.00 18.32
N LYS A 183 15.79 -39.21 18.00
CA LYS A 183 15.49 -40.43 18.79
C LYS A 183 16.01 -40.37 20.24
N LYS A 184 16.80 -39.35 20.59
CA LYS A 184 17.36 -39.10 21.92
C LYS A 184 16.70 -37.90 22.61
N GLY A 185 15.63 -37.35 22.04
CA GLY A 185 14.91 -36.20 22.59
C GLY A 185 15.59 -34.85 22.38
N LYS A 186 16.61 -34.76 21.51
CA LYS A 186 17.27 -33.49 21.19
C LYS A 186 16.52 -32.78 20.07
N ASP A 187 16.20 -31.51 20.27
CA ASP A 187 15.52 -30.69 19.28
C ASP A 187 16.37 -30.54 18.00
N ILE A 188 15.74 -30.82 16.86
CA ILE A 188 16.28 -30.60 15.52
C ILE A 188 15.86 -29.19 15.11
N MET A 189 16.78 -28.24 15.05
CA MET A 189 16.47 -26.85 14.68
C MET A 189 16.32 -26.71 13.16
N TYR A 190 15.41 -25.86 12.68
CA TYR A 190 15.39 -25.49 11.26
C TYR A 190 16.59 -24.59 10.92
N ASP A 191 17.34 -24.94 9.87
CA ASP A 191 18.37 -24.07 9.30
C ASP A 191 17.74 -23.06 8.33
N LEU A 192 17.07 -22.04 8.87
CA LEU A 192 16.45 -20.96 8.09
C LEU A 192 17.37 -19.76 7.94
N GLU A 193 18.16 -19.42 8.96
CA GLU A 193 19.06 -18.27 8.93
C GLU A 193 20.00 -18.31 7.73
N SER A 194 20.73 -19.42 7.55
CA SER A 194 21.67 -19.58 6.45
C SER A 194 20.98 -19.48 5.08
N LYS A 195 19.79 -20.09 4.96
CA LYS A 195 19.01 -20.10 3.72
C LYS A 195 18.48 -18.73 3.36
N ILE A 196 17.97 -17.99 4.33
CA ILE A 196 17.46 -16.62 4.15
C ILE A 196 18.61 -15.68 3.78
N ASN A 197 19.71 -15.72 4.55
CA ASN A 197 20.88 -14.90 4.27
C ASN A 197 21.43 -15.19 2.86
N PHE A 198 21.51 -16.46 2.46
CA PHE A 198 21.93 -16.85 1.12
C PHE A 198 20.97 -16.38 0.03
N ALA A 199 19.65 -16.50 0.26
CA ALA A 199 18.63 -16.04 -0.69
C ALA A 199 18.71 -14.52 -0.92
N VAL A 200 19.01 -13.74 0.13
CA VAL A 200 19.27 -12.30 0.00
C VAL A 200 20.57 -12.07 -0.76
N PHE A 201 21.68 -12.62 -0.27
CA PHE A 201 22.99 -12.53 -0.90
C PHE A 201 23.75 -13.86 -0.76
N PRO A 202 24.23 -14.47 -1.85
CA PRO A 202 24.32 -13.95 -3.22
C PRO A 202 23.08 -14.22 -4.11
N GLY A 203 21.96 -14.69 -3.56
CA GLY A 203 20.80 -15.16 -4.34
C GLY A 203 20.12 -14.10 -5.20
N ALA A 204 19.53 -13.07 -4.58
CA ALA A 204 18.69 -12.08 -5.26
C ALA A 204 19.32 -10.68 -5.37
N GLN A 205 20.18 -10.30 -4.43
CA GLN A 205 20.76 -8.96 -4.35
C GLN A 205 22.28 -8.98 -4.49
N GLY A 206 22.84 -7.84 -4.90
CA GLY A 206 24.27 -7.58 -4.97
C GLY A 206 24.79 -6.86 -3.71
N GLY A 207 25.37 -5.67 -3.88
CA GLY A 207 25.91 -4.89 -2.77
C GLY A 207 24.82 -4.27 -1.89
N PRO A 208 24.97 -4.28 -0.56
CA PRO A 208 24.00 -3.69 0.36
C PRO A 208 24.00 -2.15 0.30
N HIS A 209 22.82 -1.54 0.47
CA HIS A 209 22.67 -0.09 0.53
C HIS A 209 22.99 0.43 1.94
N ASN A 210 24.29 0.50 2.27
CA ASN A 210 24.76 0.85 3.61
C ASN A 210 24.28 2.21 4.14
N HIS A 211 24.04 3.19 3.26
CA HIS A 211 23.45 4.48 3.65
C HIS A 211 22.02 4.32 4.20
N THR A 212 21.20 3.50 3.56
CA THR A 212 19.84 3.16 4.03
C THR A 212 19.89 2.34 5.31
N ILE A 213 20.79 1.37 5.41
CA ILE A 213 20.97 0.56 6.64
C ILE A 213 21.36 1.46 7.82
N SER A 214 22.24 2.43 7.60
CA SER A 214 22.63 3.41 8.62
C SER A 214 21.46 4.31 9.04
N GLY A 215 20.66 4.78 8.07
CA GLY A 215 19.44 5.53 8.34
C GLY A 215 18.41 4.71 9.13
N LEU A 216 18.25 3.43 8.80
CA LEU A 216 17.38 2.50 9.52
C LEU A 216 17.84 2.32 10.98
N ALA A 217 19.14 2.14 11.22
CA ALA A 217 19.67 2.03 12.57
C ALA A 217 19.38 3.29 13.41
N CYS A 218 19.46 4.49 12.81
CA CYS A 218 19.08 5.74 13.46
C CYS A 218 17.59 5.76 13.82
N ALA A 219 16.71 5.39 12.89
CA ALA A 219 15.27 5.34 13.11
C ALA A 219 14.89 4.31 14.19
N LEU A 220 15.52 3.12 14.22
CA LEU A 220 15.30 2.11 15.24
C LEU A 220 15.71 2.60 16.63
N LYS A 221 16.83 3.32 16.74
CA LYS A 221 17.25 3.95 18.00
C LYS A 221 16.24 4.99 18.49
N GLN A 222 15.67 5.79 17.59
CA GLN A 222 14.61 6.74 17.93
C GLN A 222 13.33 6.02 18.36
N ALA A 223 12.93 4.95 17.65
CA ALA A 223 11.74 4.17 17.96
C ALA A 223 11.79 3.53 19.36
N ALA A 224 12.98 3.14 19.82
CA ALA A 224 13.20 2.58 21.16
C ALA A 224 13.19 3.63 22.28
N SER A 225 12.95 4.91 22.00
CA SER A 225 12.95 5.98 23.00
C SER A 225 11.58 6.17 23.65
N GLU A 226 11.57 6.63 24.91
CA GLU A 226 10.34 7.00 25.62
C GLU A 226 9.58 8.15 24.95
N ASP A 227 10.27 9.06 24.28
CA ASP A 227 9.61 10.16 23.57
C ASP A 227 8.88 9.66 22.31
N PHE A 228 9.41 8.63 21.63
CA PHE A 228 8.69 7.97 20.54
C PHE A 228 7.45 7.24 21.04
N LYS A 229 7.51 6.61 22.21
CA LYS A 229 6.34 5.99 22.84
C LYS A 229 5.24 7.03 23.14
N LYS A 230 5.60 8.17 23.76
CA LYS A 230 4.66 9.28 24.00
C LYS A 230 4.07 9.82 22.70
N TYR A 231 4.88 9.93 21.65
CA TYR A 231 4.42 10.30 20.31
C TYR A 231 3.37 9.31 19.79
N GLN A 232 3.61 7.99 19.88
CA GLN A 232 2.63 6.99 19.44
C GLN A 232 1.34 7.03 20.26
N GLU A 233 1.42 7.26 21.57
CA GLU A 233 0.24 7.49 22.41
C GLU A 233 -0.55 8.72 21.95
N GLN A 234 0.12 9.81 21.57
CA GLN A 234 -0.52 11.00 21.02
C GLN A 234 -1.17 10.72 19.65
N VAL A 235 -0.54 9.91 18.78
CA VAL A 235 -1.13 9.49 17.49
C VAL A 235 -2.48 8.83 17.70
N LEU A 236 -2.60 7.94 18.70
CA LEU A 236 -3.85 7.26 19.03
C LEU A 236 -4.90 8.23 19.60
N LYS A 237 -4.51 9.11 20.52
CA LYS A 237 -5.44 10.13 21.07
C LYS A 237 -5.98 11.04 19.96
N ASN A 238 -5.11 11.46 19.06
CA ASN A 238 -5.45 12.30 17.92
C ASN A 238 -6.41 11.60 16.94
N SER A 239 -6.19 10.32 16.62
CA SER A 239 -7.10 9.59 15.76
C SER A 239 -8.47 9.36 16.41
N PHE A 240 -8.53 9.14 17.72
CA PHE A 240 -9.79 9.05 18.46
C PHE A 240 -10.54 10.38 18.47
N ALA A 241 -9.85 11.50 18.74
CA ALA A 241 -10.43 12.83 18.70
C ALA A 241 -10.97 13.19 17.30
N MET A 242 -10.24 12.83 16.24
CA MET A 242 -10.70 12.97 14.87
C MET A 242 -11.94 12.14 14.58
N ALA A 243 -11.96 10.86 15.01
CA ALA A 243 -13.09 9.97 14.84
C ALA A 243 -14.35 10.51 15.54
N ASP A 244 -14.24 10.87 16.81
CA ASP A 244 -15.32 11.42 17.62
C ASP A 244 -15.87 12.71 17.00
N ARG A 245 -14.99 13.60 16.53
CA ARG A 245 -15.42 14.83 15.88
C ARG A 245 -16.16 14.55 14.58
N LEU A 246 -15.66 13.67 13.72
CA LEU A 246 -16.33 13.29 12.47
C LEU A 246 -17.72 12.67 12.73
N VAL A 247 -17.83 11.78 13.73
CA VAL A 247 -19.12 11.19 14.14
C VAL A 247 -20.07 12.28 14.64
N SER A 248 -19.59 13.24 15.44
CA SER A 248 -20.42 14.35 15.92
C SER A 248 -20.95 15.26 14.79
N LYS A 249 -20.26 15.28 13.64
CA LYS A 249 -20.68 15.95 12.39
C LYS A 249 -21.58 15.07 11.51
N GLY A 250 -21.97 13.91 12.01
CA GLY A 250 -22.84 12.96 11.31
C GLY A 250 -22.16 12.25 10.14
N HIS A 251 -20.84 12.08 10.16
CA HIS A 251 -20.14 11.16 9.25
C HIS A 251 -20.23 9.73 9.78
N THR A 252 -20.34 8.77 8.87
CA THR A 252 -20.34 7.35 9.22
C THR A 252 -18.92 6.82 9.10
N LEU A 253 -18.40 6.19 10.16
CA LEU A 253 -17.11 5.50 10.12
C LEU A 253 -17.32 4.00 9.91
N VAL A 254 -16.51 3.39 9.04
CA VAL A 254 -16.45 1.92 8.93
C VAL A 254 -16.01 1.38 10.30
N SER A 255 -16.73 0.35 10.78
CA SER A 255 -16.62 -0.21 12.14
C SER A 255 -17.08 0.70 13.30
N GLY A 256 -17.55 1.92 13.01
CA GLY A 256 -18.12 2.84 14.01
C GLY A 256 -17.10 3.71 14.76
N GLY A 257 -15.79 3.53 14.54
CA GLY A 257 -14.75 4.27 15.23
C GLY A 257 -13.35 3.88 14.76
N THR A 258 -12.35 4.01 15.63
CA THR A 258 -11.00 3.48 15.42
C THR A 258 -10.34 3.09 16.75
N GLU A 259 -9.43 2.11 16.69
CA GLU A 259 -8.55 1.72 17.79
C GLU A 259 -7.06 1.90 17.42
N ASN A 260 -6.78 2.55 16.28
CA ASN A 260 -5.43 2.71 15.74
C ASN A 260 -5.24 4.13 15.16
N HIS A 261 -4.23 4.31 14.31
CA HIS A 261 -3.80 5.61 13.78
C HIS A 261 -4.64 6.16 12.62
N LEU A 262 -5.66 5.45 12.13
CA LEU A 262 -6.44 5.86 10.96
C LEU A 262 -7.96 5.75 11.18
N VAL A 263 -8.71 6.46 10.35
CA VAL A 263 -10.17 6.32 10.23
C VAL A 263 -10.53 6.07 8.77
N LEU A 264 -11.64 5.36 8.55
CA LEU A 264 -12.21 5.14 7.23
C LEU A 264 -13.66 5.66 7.24
N VAL A 265 -13.88 6.79 6.58
CA VAL A 265 -15.19 7.44 6.47
C VAL A 265 -15.97 6.83 5.30
N ASP A 266 -17.21 6.44 5.53
CA ASP A 266 -18.19 6.11 4.48
C ASP A 266 -18.96 7.37 4.08
N LEU A 267 -18.73 7.84 2.86
CA LEU A 267 -19.31 9.08 2.32
C LEU A 267 -20.65 8.83 1.61
N ARG A 268 -21.04 7.58 1.37
CA ARG A 268 -22.28 7.25 0.66
C ARG A 268 -23.53 7.80 1.34
N PRO A 269 -23.68 7.79 2.69
CA PRO A 269 -24.80 8.44 3.37
C PRO A 269 -24.87 9.96 3.13
N LYS A 270 -23.73 10.61 2.82
CA LYS A 270 -23.67 12.02 2.43
C LYS A 270 -23.95 12.22 0.93
N GLY A 271 -24.21 11.16 0.18
CA GLY A 271 -24.54 11.25 -1.25
C GLY A 271 -23.37 11.67 -2.15
N VAL A 272 -22.13 11.56 -1.68
CA VAL A 272 -20.89 11.82 -2.44
C VAL A 272 -19.97 10.60 -2.41
N ASP A 273 -18.99 10.56 -3.31
CA ASP A 273 -18.00 9.49 -3.39
C ASP A 273 -16.60 10.03 -3.05
N GLY A 274 -15.69 9.11 -2.70
CA GLY A 274 -14.33 9.44 -2.30
C GLY A 274 -13.54 10.14 -3.39
N SER A 275 -13.81 9.87 -4.67
CA SER A 275 -13.05 10.49 -5.77
C SER A 275 -13.32 11.98 -5.92
N ARG A 276 -14.56 12.41 -5.64
CA ARG A 276 -14.92 13.84 -5.66
C ARG A 276 -14.44 14.57 -4.43
N VAL A 277 -14.61 13.95 -3.26
CA VAL A 277 -14.18 14.55 -1.99
C VAL A 277 -12.65 14.68 -1.95
N GLU A 278 -11.90 13.65 -2.35
CA GLU A 278 -10.44 13.72 -2.49
C GLU A 278 -10.01 14.88 -3.39
N PHE A 279 -10.69 15.06 -4.53
CA PHE A 279 -10.36 16.14 -5.46
C PHE A 279 -10.58 17.54 -4.86
N VAL A 280 -11.67 17.76 -4.10
CA VAL A 280 -11.92 19.03 -3.41
C VAL A 280 -10.93 19.26 -2.27
N LEU A 281 -10.60 18.20 -1.52
CA LEU A 281 -9.60 18.25 -0.45
C LEU A 281 -8.21 18.60 -1.00
N GLU A 282 -7.80 18.02 -2.12
CA GLU A 282 -6.53 18.33 -2.79
C GLU A 282 -6.44 19.81 -3.16
N LEU A 283 -7.49 20.37 -3.77
CA LEU A 283 -7.56 21.80 -4.09
C LEU A 283 -7.55 22.70 -2.84
N ALA A 284 -7.95 22.17 -1.69
CA ALA A 284 -7.91 22.84 -0.41
C ALA A 284 -6.63 22.55 0.41
N HIS A 285 -5.61 21.93 -0.21
CA HIS A 285 -4.35 21.54 0.44
C HIS A 285 -4.51 20.55 1.62
N ILE A 286 -5.52 19.67 1.53
CA ILE A 286 -5.71 18.55 2.46
C ILE A 286 -5.41 17.24 1.71
N ALA A 287 -4.27 16.64 2.01
CA ALA A 287 -3.91 15.34 1.43
C ALA A 287 -4.65 14.20 2.14
N ALA A 288 -5.55 13.54 1.41
CA ALA A 288 -6.28 12.35 1.86
C ALA A 288 -6.39 11.32 0.71
N ASN A 289 -6.88 10.13 1.00
CA ASN A 289 -6.96 9.05 0.01
C ASN A 289 -8.38 8.49 -0.08
N LYS A 290 -8.95 8.47 -1.29
CA LYS A 290 -10.18 7.71 -1.57
C LYS A 290 -9.94 6.22 -1.33
N ASN A 291 -10.88 5.55 -0.69
CA ASN A 291 -10.73 4.14 -0.31
C ASN A 291 -12.07 3.42 -0.43
N THR A 292 -12.05 2.16 -0.89
CA THR A 292 -13.24 1.32 -0.95
C THR A 292 -13.82 1.09 0.44
N VAL A 293 -15.15 1.04 0.54
CA VAL A 293 -15.89 0.73 1.76
C VAL A 293 -16.84 -0.45 1.55
N PRO A 294 -17.26 -1.16 2.63
CA PRO A 294 -18.21 -2.26 2.51
C PRO A 294 -19.51 -1.87 1.77
N GLY A 295 -19.81 -2.58 0.70
CA GLY A 295 -20.98 -2.35 -0.16
C GLY A 295 -20.72 -1.43 -1.36
N ASP A 296 -19.49 -1.01 -1.62
CA ASP A 296 -19.12 -0.43 -2.91
C ASP A 296 -19.29 -1.47 -4.03
N LYS A 297 -19.88 -1.04 -5.15
CA LYS A 297 -20.11 -1.91 -6.33
C LYS A 297 -18.89 -2.01 -7.24
N SER A 298 -17.92 -1.11 -7.10
CA SER A 298 -16.73 -1.05 -7.95
C SER A 298 -15.56 -0.44 -7.18
N ALA A 299 -14.38 -1.04 -7.28
CA ALA A 299 -13.14 -0.49 -6.73
C ALA A 299 -12.70 0.82 -7.41
N LEU A 300 -13.18 1.09 -8.64
CA LEU A 300 -12.84 2.30 -9.39
C LEU A 300 -13.65 3.53 -8.94
N VAL A 301 -14.76 3.32 -8.23
CA VAL A 301 -15.61 4.40 -7.71
C VAL A 301 -15.80 4.18 -6.20
N PRO A 302 -14.73 4.39 -5.41
CA PRO A 302 -14.78 4.16 -3.97
C PRO A 302 -15.70 5.15 -3.26
N GLY A 303 -16.51 4.64 -2.33
CA GLY A 303 -17.46 5.39 -1.53
C GLY A 303 -16.86 5.99 -0.25
N GLY A 304 -15.57 5.79 0.03
CA GLY A 304 -14.97 6.24 1.29
C GLY A 304 -13.70 7.06 1.16
N LEU A 305 -13.28 7.57 2.32
CA LEU A 305 -12.11 8.42 2.51
C LEU A 305 -11.31 7.92 3.71
N ARG A 306 -10.03 7.61 3.50
CA ARG A 306 -9.09 7.18 4.54
C ARG A 306 -8.20 8.35 4.96
N MET A 307 -8.11 8.58 6.27
CA MET A 307 -7.29 9.62 6.88
C MET A 307 -6.55 9.06 8.09
N GLY A 308 -5.35 9.58 8.37
CA GLY A 308 -4.53 9.10 9.48
C GLY A 308 -3.86 10.23 10.24
N ALA A 309 -3.63 10.00 11.53
CA ALA A 309 -3.04 10.95 12.46
C ALA A 309 -1.48 11.09 12.46
N PRO A 310 -0.65 10.11 12.02
CA PRO A 310 0.80 10.15 12.26
C PRO A 310 1.49 11.43 11.78
N ALA A 311 1.30 11.80 10.51
CA ALA A 311 2.07 12.89 9.88
C ALA A 311 1.88 14.24 10.57
N LEU A 312 0.63 14.61 10.91
CA LEU A 312 0.34 15.86 11.60
C LEU A 312 0.75 15.80 13.08
N THR A 313 0.64 14.62 13.71
CA THR A 313 1.13 14.43 15.09
C THR A 313 2.64 14.63 15.17
N THR A 314 3.41 14.20 14.17
CA THR A 314 4.86 14.46 14.09
C THR A 314 5.16 15.97 14.05
N ARG A 315 4.26 16.78 13.50
CA ARG A 315 4.35 18.25 13.49
C ARG A 315 3.86 18.89 14.81
N GLY A 316 3.44 18.11 15.79
CA GLY A 316 2.99 18.59 17.10
C GLY A 316 1.49 18.83 17.23
N PHE A 317 0.66 18.34 16.30
CA PHE A 317 -0.79 18.42 16.44
C PHE A 317 -1.28 17.62 17.65
N THR A 318 -2.28 18.17 18.32
CA THR A 318 -2.97 17.59 19.48
C THR A 318 -4.42 17.27 19.15
N GLU A 319 -5.17 16.73 20.11
CA GLU A 319 -6.56 16.34 19.96
C GLU A 319 -7.41 17.52 19.48
N LYS A 320 -7.21 18.71 20.07
CA LYS A 320 -7.92 19.94 19.68
C LYS A 320 -7.67 20.30 18.22
N ASP A 321 -6.45 20.12 17.73
CA ASP A 321 -6.08 20.41 16.36
C ASP A 321 -6.73 19.42 15.40
N PHE A 322 -6.86 18.15 15.80
CA PHE A 322 -7.58 17.13 15.03
C PHE A 322 -9.10 17.35 14.98
N HIS A 323 -9.69 18.05 15.96
CA HIS A 323 -11.07 18.53 15.82
C HIS A 323 -11.18 19.54 14.67
N GLN A 324 -10.22 20.47 14.56
CA GLN A 324 -10.19 21.45 13.48
C GLN A 324 -9.96 20.78 12.12
N VAL A 325 -9.07 19.78 12.05
CA VAL A 325 -8.87 18.97 10.82
C VAL A 325 -10.18 18.29 10.40
N ALA A 326 -10.91 17.68 11.33
CA ALA A 326 -12.21 17.07 11.04
C ALA A 326 -13.24 18.11 10.58
N ASP A 327 -13.22 19.33 11.13
CA ASP A 327 -14.09 20.43 10.70
C ASP A 327 -13.79 20.92 9.28
N PHE A 328 -12.50 20.97 8.89
CA PHE A 328 -12.12 21.27 7.51
C PHE A 328 -12.58 20.18 6.53
N VAL A 329 -12.45 18.91 6.91
CA VAL A 329 -12.93 17.78 6.10
C VAL A 329 -14.44 17.83 5.94
N ASP A 330 -15.18 18.11 7.01
CA ASP A 330 -16.64 18.27 6.99
C ASP A 330 -17.07 19.37 6.01
N ARG A 331 -16.40 20.53 6.05
CA ARG A 331 -16.63 21.64 5.10
C ARG A 331 -16.34 21.23 3.66
N ALA A 332 -15.24 20.52 3.40
CA ALA A 332 -14.91 20.04 2.06
C ALA A 332 -15.95 19.05 1.51
N VAL A 333 -16.50 18.18 2.37
CA VAL A 333 -17.61 17.28 2.00
C VAL A 333 -18.86 18.08 1.64
N ALA A 334 -19.23 19.10 2.42
CA ALA A 334 -20.37 19.96 2.13
C ALA A 334 -20.21 20.70 0.79
N ILE A 335 -19.03 21.28 0.54
CA ILE A 335 -18.70 21.92 -0.75
C ILE A 335 -18.84 20.90 -1.90
N THR A 336 -18.34 19.68 -1.70
CA THR A 336 -18.44 18.61 -2.69
C THR A 336 -19.89 18.24 -3.03
N GLN A 337 -20.78 18.19 -2.02
CA GLN A 337 -22.20 17.92 -2.23
C GLN A 337 -22.84 18.98 -3.13
N ASP A 338 -22.55 20.25 -2.91
CA ASP A 338 -23.13 21.35 -3.69
C ASP A 338 -22.56 21.42 -5.12
N LEU A 339 -21.26 21.18 -5.28
CA LEU A 339 -20.63 21.10 -6.61
C LEU A 339 -21.13 19.90 -7.41
N LYS A 340 -21.41 18.77 -6.76
CA LYS A 340 -21.97 17.60 -7.42
C LYS A 340 -23.36 17.89 -7.99
N LYS A 341 -24.19 18.66 -7.28
CA LYS A 341 -25.50 19.11 -7.79
C LYS A 341 -25.35 20.01 -9.02
N LYS A 342 -24.33 20.88 -9.04
CA LYS A 342 -24.08 21.83 -10.14
C LYS A 342 -23.49 21.19 -11.41
N HIS A 343 -22.55 20.26 -11.27
CA HIS A 343 -21.79 19.69 -12.39
C HIS A 343 -22.22 18.28 -12.81
N GLY A 344 -23.21 17.69 -12.13
CA GLY A 344 -23.84 16.43 -12.54
C GLY A 344 -23.11 15.15 -12.10
N PRO A 345 -23.58 13.98 -12.57
CA PRO A 345 -23.22 12.68 -12.01
C PRO A 345 -21.90 12.10 -12.54
N LYS A 346 -21.35 12.62 -13.65
CA LYS A 346 -20.10 12.14 -14.24
C LYS A 346 -18.90 12.76 -13.52
N LEU A 347 -17.91 11.94 -13.17
CA LEU A 347 -16.72 12.40 -12.44
C LEU A 347 -15.85 13.35 -13.28
N LYS A 348 -15.75 13.09 -14.59
CA LYS A 348 -15.01 13.92 -15.54
C LYS A 348 -15.58 15.35 -15.57
N ASP A 349 -16.88 15.47 -15.82
CA ASP A 349 -17.58 16.76 -15.90
C ASP A 349 -17.49 17.54 -14.59
N PHE A 350 -17.54 16.84 -13.45
CA PHE A 350 -17.31 17.43 -12.13
C PHE A 350 -15.89 18.05 -12.01
N LYS A 351 -14.84 17.26 -12.32
CA LYS A 351 -13.46 17.74 -12.22
C LYS A 351 -13.17 18.89 -13.19
N GLU A 352 -13.63 18.78 -14.44
CA GLU A 352 -13.46 19.83 -15.44
C GLU A 352 -14.21 21.11 -15.06
N GLY A 353 -15.44 20.98 -14.56
CA GLY A 353 -16.25 22.11 -14.11
C GLY A 353 -15.60 22.88 -12.96
N VAL A 354 -15.10 22.17 -11.95
CA VAL A 354 -14.42 22.77 -10.80
C VAL A 354 -13.05 23.35 -11.18
N SER A 355 -12.29 22.68 -12.06
CA SER A 355 -10.96 23.15 -12.47
C SER A 355 -11.01 24.39 -13.37
N ARG A 356 -12.08 24.57 -14.15
CA ARG A 356 -12.23 25.73 -15.03
C ARG A 356 -12.31 27.04 -14.25
N SER A 357 -12.94 27.01 -13.09
CA SER A 357 -13.04 28.14 -12.18
C SER A 357 -13.18 27.61 -10.77
N ILE A 358 -12.07 27.58 -10.03
CA ILE A 358 -12.06 27.10 -8.65
C ILE A 358 -13.07 27.94 -7.84
N PRO A 359 -14.10 27.32 -7.23
CA PRO A 359 -15.08 28.02 -6.41
C PRO A 359 -14.40 28.74 -5.24
N ARG A 360 -14.90 29.93 -4.90
CA ARG A 360 -14.38 30.74 -3.81
C ARG A 360 -14.36 29.97 -2.48
N GLU A 361 -15.36 29.14 -2.24
CA GLU A 361 -15.47 28.33 -1.03
C GLU A 361 -14.30 27.35 -0.86
N ILE A 362 -13.72 26.85 -1.98
CA ILE A 362 -12.51 26.01 -1.94
C ILE A 362 -11.28 26.89 -1.67
N THR A 363 -11.18 28.06 -2.30
CA THR A 363 -10.06 28.99 -2.09
C THR A 363 -10.02 29.49 -0.65
N ASP A 364 -11.16 29.88 -0.08
CA ASP A 364 -11.27 30.33 1.31
C ASP A 364 -10.87 29.19 2.27
N LEU A 365 -11.35 27.96 2.01
CA LEU A 365 -10.96 26.78 2.79
C LEU A 365 -9.44 26.51 2.69
N ARG A 366 -8.85 26.62 1.50
CA ARG A 366 -7.41 26.46 1.28
C ARG A 366 -6.60 27.43 2.13
N MET A 367 -6.97 28.72 2.10
CA MET A 367 -6.27 29.76 2.87
C MET A 367 -6.31 29.44 4.38
N GLU A 368 -7.49 29.09 4.90
CA GLU A 368 -7.63 28.72 6.32
C GLU A 368 -6.81 27.47 6.69
N VAL A 369 -6.77 26.46 5.82
CA VAL A 369 -5.98 25.24 6.01
C VAL A 369 -4.48 25.56 6.04
N GLU A 370 -4.01 26.39 5.11
CA GLU A 370 -2.62 26.82 5.05
C GLU A 370 -2.22 27.62 6.28
N ASP A 371 -3.03 28.61 6.66
CA ASP A 371 -2.77 29.45 7.83
C ASP A 371 -2.75 28.62 9.11
N PHE A 372 -3.61 27.62 9.21
CA PHE A 372 -3.59 26.68 10.32
C PHE A 372 -2.32 25.81 10.31
N ALA A 373 -1.97 25.22 9.16
CA ALA A 373 -0.83 24.32 9.03
C ALA A 373 0.53 25.03 9.20
N LYS A 374 0.63 26.32 8.84
CA LYS A 374 1.85 27.13 8.96
C LYS A 374 2.23 27.42 10.41
N GLN A 375 1.30 27.33 11.36
CA GLN A 375 1.56 27.55 12.79
C GLN A 375 2.45 26.46 13.42
N PHE A 376 2.50 25.27 12.80
CA PHE A 376 3.25 24.12 13.30
C PHE A 376 4.66 24.05 12.72
N PRO A 377 5.65 23.49 13.43
CA PRO A 377 7.02 23.33 12.93
C PRO A 377 7.10 22.52 11.62
N THR A 378 8.18 22.74 10.87
CA THR A 378 8.62 21.85 9.79
C THR A 378 9.44 20.70 10.39
N ILE A 379 9.45 19.54 9.74
CA ILE A 379 10.13 18.35 10.23
C ILE A 379 11.19 17.94 9.20
N GLY A 380 12.44 17.83 9.63
CA GLY A 380 13.58 17.46 8.80
C GLY A 380 14.29 18.61 8.09
N PHE A 381 13.80 19.85 8.22
CA PHE A 381 14.43 21.07 7.70
C PHE A 381 13.93 22.31 8.44
N ASP A 382 14.73 23.38 8.43
CA ASP A 382 14.39 24.64 9.07
C ASP A 382 13.59 25.56 8.15
N LYS A 383 12.53 26.19 8.69
CA LYS A 383 11.68 27.13 7.93
C LYS A 383 12.49 28.29 7.34
N ALA A 384 13.51 28.76 8.06
CA ALA A 384 14.33 29.89 7.65
C ALA A 384 15.14 29.62 6.37
N ASP A 385 15.43 28.34 6.09
CA ASP A 385 16.21 27.91 4.93
C ASP A 385 15.32 27.56 3.72
N MET A 386 13.99 27.67 3.86
CA MET A 386 13.06 27.40 2.77
C MET A 386 13.19 28.46 1.67
N ARG A 387 13.25 28.00 0.43
CA ARG A 387 13.20 28.87 -0.76
C ARG A 387 11.87 29.63 -0.87
N TYR A 388 10.77 28.98 -0.50
CA TYR A 388 9.41 29.53 -0.59
C TYR A 388 8.90 29.76 0.84
N GLN A 389 8.89 31.03 1.26
CA GLN A 389 8.49 31.43 2.62
C GLN A 389 7.07 32.04 2.64
N ASP A 390 6.65 32.64 1.54
CA ASP A 390 5.33 33.25 1.35
C ASP A 390 4.49 32.49 0.31
N GLU A 391 3.20 32.84 0.20
CA GLU A 391 2.32 32.31 -0.86
C GLU A 391 2.96 32.53 -2.23
N ILE A 392 3.19 31.45 -2.97
CA ILE A 392 3.51 31.51 -4.39
C ILE A 392 2.30 32.14 -5.07
N THR A 393 2.39 33.42 -5.41
CA THR A 393 1.43 34.06 -6.31
C THR A 393 1.41 33.25 -7.61
N SER A 394 0.23 33.08 -8.21
CA SER A 394 0.00 32.16 -9.35
C SER A 394 0.96 32.34 -10.53
N ASP A 395 1.64 33.49 -10.63
CA ASP A 395 2.58 33.81 -11.69
C ASP A 395 3.96 33.13 -11.52
N GLU A 396 4.38 32.83 -10.29
CA GLU A 396 5.67 32.14 -10.04
C GLU A 396 5.57 30.62 -10.19
N ALA A 397 4.39 30.04 -9.99
CA ALA A 397 4.14 28.60 -10.19
C ALA A 397 4.24 28.16 -11.66
N ALA A 398 4.08 29.07 -12.61
CA ALA A 398 4.12 28.78 -14.04
C ALA A 398 5.55 28.74 -14.63
N THR A 399 6.56 29.16 -13.86
CA THR A 399 7.97 29.27 -14.31
C THR A 399 8.94 28.32 -13.61
N ALA A 400 8.45 27.49 -12.68
CA ALA A 400 9.19 26.40 -12.03
C ALA A 400 8.75 25.04 -12.57
#